data_AF-A0A0N4UMT1-F1
#
_entry.id   AF-A0A0N4UMT1-F1
#
_cell.length_a   1.000
_cell.length_b   1.000
_cell.length_c   1.000
_cell.angle_alpha   90.00
_cell.angle_beta   90.00
_cell.angle_gamma   90.00
#
_symmetry.space_group_name_H-M   'P 1'
#
loop_
_entity.id
_entity.type
_entity.pdbx_description
1 polymer ?
#
loop_
_entity_poly.entity_id
_entity_poly.type
_entity_poly.pdbx_seq_one_letter_code
_entity_poly.pdbx_strand_id
1 'polypeptide(L)'
;MKLIDDHAQSVRNVIDWILVAGEKWLLTLHEIGESYDDAKQLVKNHAELEIKSKDLEDQVNDLSSVACRLISEFPMHMVTIEKNRDHLSNILQAFCARVQRQSKIAQNSVVFHQMLNEFSHTTDSLLESLCTEVKAFDIASAEEEKGEMEKRVENMEKAYRTLFENGVSFIDELCIDESNSIGRPVTRDYSTGIVHIRQCLDETSARRKRCQDLTDVRRLKIQQLLQLYTCESDSDQTIKWIDELQETLVKNYDRVGCNDDELDMLKKDAVKLEETARSTYEYGKKLCQAALVLRRSLRLEVQPQLALNQKLETSWGRFCHALSDYEAKINITAAFNLAIKEVIDKLDELCFKVGDYITEKRLNGKDTKLSLESLNIERKCLANDVMELKHISDILIEQTKVKAVAEIRRKFEHVEQKRRKLENLWLNSICTTNSSNDLQLTSDENKVSPKKKTVAPMANDPSFSSDSSSPLISTNSVKITGYNGSPVVFCHHKSNISQSKRTY
;
A
#
# COMPACT_ATOMS: atom_id res chain seq x y z
N MET A 1 44.19 -11.53 -87.76
CA MET A 1 44.78 -10.30 -87.18
C MET A 1 43.71 -9.29 -86.81
N LYS A 2 42.98 -8.69 -87.75
CA LYS A 2 41.93 -7.67 -87.46
C LYS A 2 40.98 -8.03 -86.30
N LEU A 3 40.47 -9.27 -86.25
CA LEU A 3 39.54 -9.72 -85.19
C LEU A 3 40.19 -9.76 -83.78
N ILE A 4 41.48 -10.09 -83.70
CA ILE A 4 42.25 -10.10 -82.44
C ILE A 4 42.58 -8.65 -82.02
N ASP A 5 42.91 -7.80 -82.97
CA ASP A 5 43.20 -6.38 -82.73
C ASP A 5 41.93 -5.63 -82.25
N ASP A 6 40.78 -5.92 -82.86
CA ASP A 6 39.46 -5.38 -82.48
C ASP A 6 39.05 -5.83 -81.07
N HIS A 7 39.29 -7.10 -80.72
CA HIS A 7 39.07 -7.62 -79.36
C HIS A 7 39.99 -6.94 -78.34
N ALA A 8 41.30 -6.85 -78.64
CA ALA A 8 42.26 -6.21 -77.77
C ALA A 8 41.97 -4.71 -77.57
N GLN A 9 41.47 -4.02 -78.60
CA GLN A 9 41.03 -2.63 -78.47
C GLN A 9 39.80 -2.50 -77.59
N SER A 10 38.84 -3.41 -77.72
CA SER A 10 37.63 -3.43 -76.88
C SER A 10 37.99 -3.67 -75.41
N VAL A 11 38.90 -4.60 -75.13
CA VAL A 11 39.45 -4.84 -73.78
C VAL A 11 40.12 -3.57 -73.22
N ARG A 12 40.96 -2.88 -74.01
CA ARG A 12 41.60 -1.63 -73.59
C ARG A 12 40.58 -0.54 -73.25
N ASN A 13 39.55 -0.36 -74.07
CA ASN A 13 38.53 0.66 -73.83
C ASN A 13 37.80 0.46 -72.49
N VAL A 14 37.48 -0.80 -72.13
CA VAL A 14 36.83 -1.11 -70.85
C VAL A 14 37.78 -0.87 -69.69
N ILE A 15 39.04 -1.30 -69.80
CA ILE A 15 40.07 -1.05 -68.77
C ILE A 15 40.26 0.45 -68.55
N ASP A 16 40.42 1.23 -69.63
CA ASP A 16 40.60 2.67 -69.56
C ASP A 16 39.40 3.36 -68.91
N TRP A 17 38.18 2.92 -69.25
CA TRP A 17 36.99 3.45 -68.60
C TRP A 17 37.00 3.17 -67.09
N ILE A 18 37.25 1.92 -66.68
CA ILE A 18 37.27 1.52 -65.25
C ILE A 18 38.31 2.35 -64.51
N LEU A 19 39.55 2.38 -65.01
CA LEU A 19 40.69 2.99 -64.33
C LEU A 19 40.66 4.53 -64.33
N VAL A 20 39.88 5.17 -65.21
CA VAL A 20 39.81 6.63 -65.33
C VAL A 20 38.44 7.15 -64.91
N ALA A 21 37.40 6.88 -65.69
CA ALA A 21 36.07 7.45 -65.47
C ALA A 21 35.37 6.79 -64.28
N GLY A 22 35.45 5.46 -64.19
CA GLY A 22 34.89 4.67 -63.10
C GLY A 22 35.52 5.02 -61.74
N GLU A 23 36.85 5.01 -61.65
CA GLU A 23 37.57 5.42 -60.43
C GLU A 23 37.23 6.85 -60.01
N LYS A 24 37.19 7.80 -60.96
CA LYS A 24 36.86 9.19 -60.65
C LYS A 24 35.44 9.32 -60.09
N TRP A 25 34.46 8.67 -60.70
CA TRP A 25 33.07 8.68 -60.20
C TRP A 25 33.00 8.06 -58.80
N LEU A 26 33.62 6.90 -58.59
CA LEU A 26 33.68 6.22 -57.29
C LEU A 26 34.42 7.05 -56.21
N LEU A 27 35.32 7.95 -56.58
CA LEU A 27 35.97 8.88 -55.64
C LEU A 27 35.08 10.07 -55.26
N THR A 28 34.10 10.45 -56.10
CA THR A 28 33.13 11.49 -55.72
C THR A 28 32.13 11.02 -54.68
N LEU A 29 31.92 9.70 -54.56
CA LEU A 29 30.99 9.09 -53.62
C LEU A 29 31.72 8.63 -52.34
N HIS A 30 32.21 9.58 -51.54
CA HIS A 30 32.99 9.33 -50.32
C HIS A 30 32.39 9.99 -49.06
N GLU A 31 31.18 10.54 -49.16
CA GLU A 31 30.45 11.12 -48.04
C GLU A 31 29.47 10.10 -47.46
N ILE A 32 29.09 10.28 -46.19
CA ILE A 32 28.04 9.48 -45.54
C ILE A 32 26.72 10.26 -45.37
N GLY A 33 26.73 11.58 -45.58
CA GLY A 33 25.58 12.46 -45.33
C GLY A 33 25.50 12.93 -43.87
N GLU A 34 24.76 14.00 -43.62
CA GLU A 34 24.54 14.56 -42.27
C GLU A 34 23.11 14.32 -41.76
N SER A 35 22.25 13.75 -42.60
CA SER A 35 20.85 13.48 -42.28
C SER A 35 20.33 12.23 -42.99
N TYR A 36 19.15 11.76 -42.57
CA TYR A 36 18.47 10.63 -43.21
C TYR A 36 18.18 10.87 -44.70
N ASP A 37 17.80 12.10 -45.06
CA ASP A 37 17.48 12.45 -46.45
C ASP A 37 18.74 12.54 -47.31
N ASP A 38 19.84 13.09 -46.76
CA ASP A 38 21.14 13.12 -47.43
C ASP A 38 21.68 11.71 -47.68
N ALA A 39 21.64 10.85 -46.64
CA ALA A 39 22.06 9.46 -46.75
C ALA A 39 21.22 8.69 -47.79
N LYS A 40 19.91 8.94 -47.85
CA LYS A 40 19.05 8.36 -48.90
C LYS A 40 19.42 8.86 -50.30
N GLN A 41 19.77 10.13 -50.43
CA GLN A 41 20.20 10.67 -51.70
C GLN A 41 21.54 10.05 -52.14
N LEU A 42 22.47 9.83 -51.21
CA LEU A 42 23.72 9.12 -51.47
C LEU A 42 23.46 7.68 -51.95
N VAL A 43 22.53 6.94 -51.34
CA VAL A 43 22.14 5.61 -51.81
C VAL A 43 21.65 5.63 -53.26
N LYS A 44 20.87 6.65 -53.67
CA LYS A 44 20.45 6.79 -55.06
C LYS A 44 21.64 7.05 -55.99
N ASN A 45 22.56 7.92 -55.59
CA ASN A 45 23.77 8.22 -56.37
C ASN A 45 24.65 6.96 -56.53
N HIS A 46 24.77 6.13 -55.49
CA HIS A 46 25.47 4.83 -55.57
C HIS A 46 24.75 3.85 -56.50
N ALA A 47 23.42 3.81 -56.49
CA ALA A 47 22.65 2.92 -57.37
C ALA A 47 22.90 3.20 -58.85
N GLU A 48 23.12 4.46 -59.25
CA GLU A 48 23.49 4.81 -60.63
C GLU A 48 24.83 4.18 -61.05
N LEU A 49 25.83 4.21 -60.15
CA LEU A 49 27.12 3.60 -60.40
C LEU A 49 27.05 2.06 -60.36
N GLU A 50 26.20 1.48 -59.52
CA GLU A 50 25.95 0.04 -59.48
C GLU A 50 25.32 -0.47 -60.79
N ILE A 51 24.35 0.27 -61.34
CA ILE A 51 23.76 -0.05 -62.65
C ILE A 51 24.86 -0.04 -63.71
N LYS A 52 25.71 0.99 -63.72
CA LYS A 52 26.81 1.07 -64.68
C LYS A 52 27.85 -0.05 -64.48
N SER A 53 28.13 -0.41 -63.23
CA SER A 53 29.00 -1.54 -62.88
C SER A 53 28.46 -2.85 -63.43
N LYS A 54 27.14 -3.07 -63.34
CA LYS A 54 26.47 -4.26 -63.87
C LYS A 54 26.53 -4.34 -65.40
N ASP A 55 26.32 -3.21 -66.08
CA ASP A 55 26.49 -3.15 -67.55
C ASP A 55 27.92 -3.55 -67.97
N LEU A 56 28.94 -3.18 -67.16
CA LEU A 56 30.33 -3.56 -67.43
C LEU A 56 30.58 -5.04 -67.17
N GLU A 57 29.96 -5.63 -66.15
CA GLU A 57 30.01 -7.09 -65.92
C GLU A 57 29.48 -7.84 -67.14
N ASP A 58 28.32 -7.45 -67.67
CA ASP A 58 27.76 -8.04 -68.89
C ASP A 58 28.69 -7.85 -70.10
N GLN A 59 29.24 -6.64 -70.27
CA GLN A 59 30.20 -6.35 -71.35
C GLN A 59 31.48 -7.19 -71.25
N VAL A 60 32.02 -7.41 -70.05
CA VAL A 60 33.22 -8.23 -69.84
C VAL A 60 32.92 -9.72 -70.05
N ASN A 61 31.72 -10.19 -69.70
CA ASN A 61 31.26 -11.55 -70.00
C ASN A 61 31.19 -11.81 -71.51
N ASP A 62 30.65 -10.85 -72.27
CA ASP A 62 30.62 -10.93 -73.74
C ASP A 62 32.03 -10.96 -74.33
N LEU A 63 32.93 -10.07 -73.86
CA LEU A 63 34.33 -10.05 -74.30
C LEU A 63 35.09 -11.34 -73.93
N SER A 64 34.73 -11.97 -72.82
CA SER A 64 35.30 -13.25 -72.40
C SER A 64 34.81 -14.40 -73.28
N SER A 65 33.54 -14.40 -73.69
CA SER A 65 33.00 -15.34 -74.67
C SER A 65 33.70 -15.22 -76.03
N VAL A 66 33.92 -13.98 -76.50
CA VAL A 66 34.70 -13.71 -77.72
C VAL A 66 36.14 -14.19 -77.57
N ALA A 67 36.77 -13.99 -76.40
CA ALA A 67 38.11 -14.49 -76.11
C ALA A 67 38.19 -16.03 -76.23
N CYS A 68 37.22 -16.77 -75.68
CA CYS A 68 37.15 -18.23 -75.78
C CYS A 68 37.03 -18.73 -77.23
N ARG A 69 36.23 -18.04 -78.05
CA ARG A 69 36.13 -18.35 -79.49
C ARG A 69 37.45 -18.07 -80.22
N LEU A 70 38.09 -16.93 -79.95
CA LEU A 70 39.38 -16.57 -80.54
C LEU A 70 40.50 -17.55 -80.15
N ILE A 71 40.52 -18.04 -78.91
CA ILE A 71 41.48 -19.06 -78.46
C ILE A 71 41.29 -20.36 -79.25
N SER A 72 40.03 -20.75 -79.49
CA SER A 72 39.68 -21.95 -80.25
C SER A 72 40.07 -21.84 -81.74
N GLU A 73 39.88 -20.66 -82.34
CA GLU A 73 40.20 -20.38 -83.74
C GLU A 73 41.70 -20.10 -83.97
N PHE A 74 42.40 -19.53 -82.98
CA PHE A 74 43.81 -19.10 -83.10
C PHE A 74 44.67 -19.56 -81.90
N PRO A 75 44.99 -20.86 -81.77
CA PRO A 75 45.72 -21.40 -80.60
C PRO A 75 47.09 -20.76 -80.34
N MET A 76 47.76 -20.26 -81.38
CA MET A 76 49.07 -19.60 -81.26
C MET A 76 49.04 -18.29 -80.44
N HIS A 77 47.86 -17.69 -80.28
CA HIS A 77 47.66 -16.44 -79.50
C HIS A 77 47.02 -16.69 -78.12
N MET A 78 46.75 -17.94 -77.76
CA MET A 78 46.04 -18.35 -76.54
C MET A 78 46.56 -17.63 -75.30
N VAL A 79 47.85 -17.73 -75.01
CA VAL A 79 48.47 -17.17 -73.80
C VAL A 79 48.24 -15.66 -73.66
N THR A 80 48.30 -14.92 -74.78
CA THR A 80 48.11 -13.45 -74.75
C THR A 80 46.64 -13.08 -74.54
N ILE A 81 45.72 -13.79 -75.20
CA ILE A 81 44.28 -13.56 -75.10
C ILE A 81 43.79 -13.94 -73.70
N GLU A 82 44.26 -15.05 -73.14
CA GLU A 82 43.96 -15.47 -71.76
C GLU A 82 44.46 -14.45 -70.75
N LYS A 83 45.72 -14.02 -70.86
CA LYS A 83 46.28 -13.01 -69.96
C LYS A 83 45.48 -11.70 -69.98
N ASN A 84 45.05 -11.25 -71.17
CA ASN A 84 44.25 -10.02 -71.30
C ASN A 84 42.84 -10.19 -70.72
N ARG A 85 42.19 -11.34 -70.96
CA ARG A 85 40.89 -11.69 -70.38
C ARG A 85 40.96 -11.71 -68.85
N ASP A 86 41.94 -12.42 -68.31
CA ASP A 86 42.08 -12.59 -66.87
C ASP A 86 42.45 -11.26 -66.19
N HIS A 87 43.28 -10.44 -66.84
CA HIS A 87 43.59 -9.09 -66.37
C HIS A 87 42.36 -8.19 -66.29
N LEU A 88 41.55 -8.15 -67.36
CA LEU A 88 40.29 -7.39 -67.39
C LEU A 88 39.31 -7.89 -66.32
N SER A 89 39.16 -9.21 -66.18
CA SER A 89 38.29 -9.82 -65.16
C SER A 89 38.72 -9.41 -63.74
N ASN A 90 40.02 -9.43 -63.45
CA ASN A 90 40.54 -9.03 -62.14
C ASN A 90 40.31 -7.54 -61.85
N ILE A 91 40.52 -6.67 -62.85
CA ILE A 91 40.28 -5.23 -62.71
C ILE A 91 38.80 -4.95 -62.44
N LEU A 92 37.90 -5.58 -63.21
CA LEU A 92 36.47 -5.43 -63.04
C LEU A 92 36.01 -5.92 -61.67
N GLN A 93 36.41 -7.14 -61.28
CA GLN A 93 36.02 -7.71 -59.99
C GLN A 93 36.43 -6.81 -58.81
N ALA A 94 37.67 -6.28 -58.84
CA ALA A 94 38.14 -5.36 -57.81
C ALA A 94 37.38 -4.03 -57.81
N PHE A 95 37.00 -3.51 -58.99
CA PHE A 95 36.17 -2.31 -59.12
C PHE A 95 34.76 -2.54 -58.55
N CYS A 96 34.08 -3.61 -58.99
CA CYS A 96 32.73 -3.97 -58.54
C CYS A 96 32.67 -4.18 -57.03
N ALA A 97 33.66 -4.87 -56.44
CA ALA A 97 33.74 -5.06 -55.00
C ALA A 97 33.79 -3.72 -54.22
N ARG A 98 34.47 -2.71 -54.77
CA ARG A 98 34.54 -1.37 -54.16
C ARG A 98 33.25 -0.57 -54.35
N VAL A 99 32.62 -0.66 -55.53
CA VAL A 99 31.29 -0.07 -55.77
C VAL A 99 30.29 -0.62 -54.75
N GLN A 100 30.23 -1.96 -54.59
CA GLN A 100 29.35 -2.63 -53.65
C GLN A 100 29.64 -2.23 -52.20
N ARG A 101 30.93 -2.18 -51.81
CA ARG A 101 31.33 -1.76 -50.47
C ARG A 101 30.88 -0.33 -50.15
N GLN A 102 31.06 0.61 -51.07
CA GLN A 102 30.62 1.98 -50.83
C GLN A 102 29.11 2.14 -50.79
N SER A 103 28.39 1.44 -51.67
CA SER A 103 26.92 1.40 -51.62
C SER A 103 26.43 0.89 -50.26
N LYS A 104 27.08 -0.13 -49.71
CA LYS A 104 26.80 -0.62 -48.36
C LYS A 104 27.09 0.44 -47.27
N ILE A 105 28.16 1.21 -47.38
CA ILE A 105 28.45 2.32 -46.47
C ILE A 105 27.32 3.36 -46.49
N ALA A 106 26.83 3.75 -47.67
CA ALA A 106 25.70 4.68 -47.78
C ALA A 106 24.40 4.09 -47.19
N GLN A 107 24.13 2.80 -47.40
CA GLN A 107 23.00 2.11 -46.78
C GLN A 107 23.11 2.08 -45.25
N ASN A 108 24.30 1.84 -44.71
CA ASN A 108 24.54 1.87 -43.27
C ASN A 108 24.34 3.26 -42.66
N SER A 109 24.67 4.32 -43.41
CA SER A 109 24.33 5.69 -43.01
C SER A 109 22.82 5.90 -42.88
N VAL A 110 22.02 5.41 -43.85
CA VAL A 110 20.55 5.48 -43.77
C VAL A 110 20.02 4.77 -42.52
N VAL A 111 20.55 3.58 -42.21
CA VAL A 111 20.17 2.82 -41.02
C VAL A 111 20.54 3.59 -39.74
N PHE A 112 21.75 4.16 -39.66
CA PHE A 112 22.20 4.96 -38.53
C PHE A 112 21.29 6.16 -38.27
N HIS A 113 21.00 6.95 -39.31
CA HIS A 113 20.09 8.10 -39.17
C HIS A 113 18.64 7.71 -38.87
N GLN A 114 18.19 6.55 -39.35
CA GLN A 114 16.88 6.01 -38.96
C GLN A 114 16.83 5.67 -37.47
N MET A 115 17.89 5.05 -36.93
CA MET A 115 18.01 4.75 -35.50
C MET A 115 18.10 6.03 -34.65
N LEU A 116 18.78 7.08 -35.14
CA LEU A 116 18.79 8.40 -34.49
C LEU A 116 17.38 8.97 -34.37
N ASN A 117 16.59 8.90 -35.44
CA ASN A 117 15.21 9.38 -35.45
C ASN A 117 14.32 8.56 -34.49
N GLU A 118 14.49 7.24 -34.46
CA GLU A 118 13.78 6.36 -33.51
C GLU A 118 14.13 6.69 -32.06
N PHE A 119 15.42 6.91 -31.76
CA PHE A 119 15.86 7.35 -30.44
C PHE A 119 15.28 8.73 -30.07
N SER A 120 15.25 9.69 -31.00
CA SER A 120 14.61 10.98 -30.73
C SER A 120 13.14 10.80 -30.39
N HIS A 121 12.39 10.03 -31.19
CA HIS A 121 10.96 9.82 -30.98
C HIS A 121 10.65 9.15 -29.64
N THR A 122 11.40 8.08 -29.29
CA THR A 122 11.24 7.41 -27.99
C THR A 122 11.57 8.33 -26.83
N THR A 123 12.58 9.19 -26.99
CA THR A 123 12.96 10.19 -25.98
C THR A 123 11.93 11.31 -25.85
N ASP A 124 11.38 11.80 -26.95
CA ASP A 124 10.33 12.83 -26.96
C ASP A 124 9.07 12.32 -26.24
N SER A 125 8.65 11.09 -26.52
CA SER A 125 7.53 10.44 -25.85
C SER A 125 7.76 10.26 -24.34
N LEU A 126 8.97 9.87 -23.94
CA LEU A 126 9.33 9.79 -22.52
C LEU A 126 9.31 11.18 -21.87
N LEU A 127 9.92 12.19 -22.50
CA LEU A 127 10.00 13.54 -21.96
C LEU A 127 8.60 14.16 -21.76
N GLU A 128 7.69 13.96 -22.71
CA GLU A 128 6.29 14.38 -22.59
C GLU A 128 5.62 13.75 -21.35
N SER A 129 5.82 12.46 -21.13
CA SER A 129 5.31 11.75 -19.94
C SER A 129 5.95 12.25 -18.63
N LEU A 130 7.24 12.60 -18.64
CA LEU A 130 7.94 13.09 -17.45
C LEU A 130 7.52 14.52 -17.08
N CYS A 131 7.28 15.38 -18.08
CA CYS A 131 6.98 16.80 -17.90
C CYS A 131 5.49 17.12 -17.65
N THR A 132 4.58 16.18 -17.89
CA THR A 132 3.14 16.33 -17.61
C THR A 132 2.81 15.98 -16.15
N GLU A 133 1.62 16.32 -15.66
CA GLU A 133 1.21 15.93 -14.31
C GLU A 133 1.08 14.40 -14.15
N VAL A 134 1.27 13.88 -12.92
CA VAL A 134 1.04 12.46 -12.62
C VAL A 134 -0.46 12.24 -12.48
N LYS A 135 -1.05 11.38 -13.30
CA LYS A 135 -2.49 11.06 -13.27
C LYS A 135 -2.77 9.90 -12.31
N ALA A 136 -2.39 10.06 -11.04
CA ALA A 136 -2.56 9.03 -10.02
C ALA A 136 -3.39 9.53 -8.84
N PHE A 137 -4.50 8.84 -8.55
CA PHE A 137 -5.49 9.21 -7.54
C PHE A 137 -5.67 8.16 -6.44
N ASP A 138 -5.08 6.98 -6.64
CA ASP A 138 -5.09 5.83 -5.72
C ASP A 138 -3.86 4.95 -5.96
N ILE A 139 -3.75 3.85 -5.22
CA ILE A 139 -2.61 2.92 -5.32
C ILE A 139 -2.53 2.31 -6.73
N ALA A 140 -3.66 1.88 -7.30
CA ALA A 140 -3.68 1.18 -8.59
C ALA A 140 -3.25 2.09 -9.75
N SER A 141 -3.80 3.30 -9.82
CA SER A 141 -3.43 4.31 -10.83
C SER A 141 -1.98 4.79 -10.68
N ALA A 142 -1.45 4.86 -9.45
CA ALA A 142 -0.04 5.15 -9.21
C ALA A 142 0.89 4.02 -9.68
N GLU A 143 0.48 2.76 -9.50
CA GLU A 143 1.20 1.59 -10.02
C GLU A 143 1.16 1.51 -11.55
N GLU A 144 0.02 1.86 -12.16
CA GLU A 144 -0.13 1.93 -13.62
C GLU A 144 0.79 3.00 -14.23
N GLU A 145 0.76 4.23 -13.71
CA GLU A 145 1.66 5.32 -14.12
C GLU A 145 3.14 4.93 -13.97
N LYS A 146 3.49 4.22 -12.89
CA LYS A 146 4.84 3.66 -12.70
C LYS A 146 5.19 2.68 -13.82
N GLY A 147 4.32 1.71 -14.08
CA GLY A 147 4.53 0.68 -15.09
C GLY A 147 4.68 1.26 -16.50
N GLU A 148 3.83 2.21 -16.87
CA GLU A 148 3.93 2.87 -18.16
C GLU A 148 5.22 3.67 -18.32
N MET A 149 5.62 4.43 -17.30
CA MET A 149 6.87 5.19 -17.32
C MET A 149 8.08 4.26 -17.46
N GLU A 150 8.16 3.18 -16.67
CA GLU A 150 9.28 2.23 -16.76
C GLU A 150 9.35 1.54 -18.14
N LYS A 151 8.20 1.25 -18.76
CA LYS A 151 8.14 0.74 -20.13
C LYS A 151 8.70 1.76 -21.14
N ARG A 152 8.39 3.05 -21.00
CA ARG A 152 8.95 4.11 -21.88
C ARG A 152 10.46 4.24 -21.70
N VAL A 153 10.96 4.14 -20.47
CA VAL A 153 12.41 4.13 -20.15
C VAL A 153 13.08 2.92 -20.79
N GLU A 154 12.50 1.72 -20.69
CA GLU A 154 13.04 0.51 -21.32
C GLU A 154 13.14 0.65 -22.84
N ASN A 155 12.11 1.21 -23.48
CA ASN A 155 12.10 1.47 -24.92
C ASN A 155 13.23 2.44 -25.34
N MET A 156 13.39 3.56 -24.63
CA MET A 156 14.49 4.51 -24.86
C MET A 156 15.86 3.84 -24.68
N GLU A 157 16.03 3.05 -23.62
CA GLU A 157 17.27 2.33 -23.33
C GLU A 157 17.60 1.29 -24.39
N LYS A 158 16.59 0.60 -24.93
CA LYS A 158 16.76 -0.34 -26.04
C LYS A 158 17.21 0.38 -27.31
N ALA A 159 16.51 1.46 -27.70
CA ALA A 159 16.86 2.26 -28.87
C ALA A 159 18.28 2.84 -28.76
N TYR A 160 18.67 3.31 -27.57
CA TYR A 160 20.02 3.77 -27.29
C TYR A 160 21.08 2.69 -27.54
N ARG A 161 20.89 1.48 -26.98
CA ARG A 161 21.86 0.39 -27.14
C ARG A 161 22.05 0.01 -28.60
N THR A 162 20.96 -0.18 -29.33
CA THR A 162 21.01 -0.55 -30.75
C THR A 162 21.67 0.54 -31.60
N LEU A 163 21.36 1.82 -31.34
CA LEU A 163 21.98 2.95 -32.02
C LEU A 163 23.48 3.03 -31.73
N PHE A 164 23.88 2.85 -30.48
CA PHE A 164 25.28 2.96 -30.08
C PHE A 164 26.13 1.81 -30.64
N GLU A 165 25.63 0.58 -30.57
CA GLU A 165 26.27 -0.60 -31.18
C GLU A 165 26.41 -0.44 -32.70
N ASN A 166 25.35 0.05 -33.37
CA ASN A 166 25.38 0.33 -34.80
C ASN A 166 26.39 1.44 -35.15
N GLY A 167 26.40 2.57 -34.42
CA GLY A 167 27.31 3.69 -34.68
C GLY A 167 28.79 3.32 -34.50
N VAL A 168 29.13 2.53 -33.49
CA VAL A 168 30.50 2.01 -33.32
C VAL A 168 30.88 1.08 -34.47
N SER A 169 30.03 0.11 -34.79
CA SER A 169 30.27 -0.79 -35.92
C SER A 169 30.38 -0.04 -37.25
N PHE A 170 29.66 1.07 -37.41
CA PHE A 170 29.71 1.87 -38.63
C PHE A 170 31.03 2.63 -38.73
N ILE A 171 31.51 3.23 -37.62
CA ILE A 171 32.85 3.84 -37.57
C ILE A 171 33.93 2.81 -37.91
N ASP A 172 33.86 1.60 -37.34
CA ASP A 172 34.82 0.54 -37.62
C ASP A 172 34.85 0.19 -39.12
N GLU A 173 33.69 0.14 -39.79
CA GLU A 173 33.62 -0.13 -41.23
C GLU A 173 34.23 1.00 -42.07
N LEU A 174 34.07 2.25 -41.66
CA LEU A 174 34.67 3.42 -42.31
C LEU A 174 36.20 3.48 -42.15
N CYS A 175 36.76 2.83 -41.13
CA CYS A 175 38.20 2.80 -40.86
C CYS A 175 38.95 1.70 -41.61
N ILE A 176 38.29 0.85 -42.39
CA ILE A 176 38.94 -0.21 -43.16
C ILE A 176 39.62 0.39 -44.40
N ASP A 177 40.95 0.20 -44.49
CA ASP A 177 41.77 0.62 -45.63
C ASP A 177 41.36 -0.09 -46.94
N GLU A 178 41.36 0.66 -48.05
CA GLU A 178 41.05 0.14 -49.39
C GLU A 178 42.25 0.20 -50.34
N SER A 179 42.25 -0.67 -51.35
CA SER A 179 43.17 -0.63 -52.50
C SER A 179 42.39 -0.53 -53.81
N ASN A 180 42.93 0.11 -54.84
CA ASN A 180 42.30 0.23 -56.16
C ASN A 180 42.35 -1.08 -56.95
N SER A 181 41.76 -1.08 -58.15
CA SER A 181 41.73 -2.25 -59.04
C SER A 181 43.10 -2.74 -59.55
N ILE A 182 44.19 -2.05 -59.19
CA ILE A 182 45.58 -2.40 -59.51
C ILE A 182 46.39 -2.66 -58.21
N GLY A 183 45.74 -2.75 -57.04
CA GLY A 183 46.38 -3.06 -55.76
C GLY A 183 47.16 -1.90 -55.13
N ARG A 184 46.94 -0.65 -55.57
CA ARG A 184 47.52 0.53 -54.91
C ARG A 184 46.60 1.00 -53.79
N PRO A 185 47.12 1.39 -52.62
CA PRO A 185 46.28 1.93 -51.55
C PRO A 185 45.52 3.18 -52.02
N VAL A 186 44.24 3.23 -51.67
CA VAL A 186 43.34 4.38 -51.92
C VAL A 186 42.93 4.93 -50.57
N THR A 187 43.45 6.10 -50.23
CA THR A 187 43.00 6.83 -49.04
C THR A 187 41.71 7.54 -49.39
N ARG A 188 40.58 7.01 -48.92
CA ARG A 188 39.31 7.75 -48.86
C ARG A 188 39.18 8.38 -47.49
N ASP A 189 38.91 9.67 -47.48
CA ASP A 189 38.84 10.43 -46.25
C ASP A 189 37.41 10.47 -45.72
N TYR A 190 37.07 9.52 -44.84
CA TYR A 190 35.83 9.53 -44.08
C TYR A 190 35.95 10.29 -42.75
N SER A 191 37.03 11.05 -42.51
CA SER A 191 37.29 11.68 -41.21
C SER A 191 36.15 12.59 -40.75
N THR A 192 35.61 13.43 -41.64
CA THR A 192 34.45 14.30 -41.36
C THR A 192 33.22 13.48 -40.98
N GLY A 193 32.93 12.39 -41.69
CA GLY A 193 31.82 11.50 -41.39
C GLY A 193 31.99 10.78 -40.04
N ILE A 194 33.20 10.31 -39.74
CA ILE A 194 33.51 9.68 -38.45
C ILE A 194 33.32 10.68 -37.30
N VAL A 195 33.76 11.93 -37.47
CA VAL A 195 33.55 13.00 -36.48
C VAL A 195 32.06 13.27 -36.30
N HIS A 196 31.28 13.34 -37.39
CA HIS A 196 29.83 13.53 -37.34
C HIS A 196 29.13 12.41 -36.54
N ILE A 197 29.41 11.13 -36.85
CA ILE A 197 28.83 9.99 -36.12
C ILE A 197 29.15 10.08 -34.62
N ARG A 198 30.41 10.37 -34.28
CA ARG A 198 30.84 10.53 -32.87
C ARG A 198 30.07 11.64 -32.17
N GLN A 199 29.91 12.78 -32.81
CA GLN A 199 29.13 13.89 -32.26
C GLN A 199 27.67 13.48 -32.01
N CYS A 200 27.02 12.80 -32.96
CA CYS A 200 25.65 12.30 -32.77
C CYS A 200 25.54 11.30 -31.60
N LEU A 201 26.53 10.41 -31.44
CA LEU A 201 26.58 9.46 -30.31
C LEU A 201 26.77 10.19 -28.96
N ASP A 202 27.63 11.20 -28.92
CA ASP A 202 27.85 12.02 -27.72
C ASP A 202 26.59 12.80 -27.33
N GLU A 203 25.90 13.41 -28.31
CA GLU A 203 24.63 14.11 -28.10
C GLU A 203 23.53 13.17 -27.61
N THR A 204 23.46 11.97 -28.18
CA THR A 204 22.52 10.91 -27.78
C THR A 204 22.80 10.45 -26.35
N SER A 205 24.06 10.24 -25.98
CA SER A 205 24.48 9.91 -24.62
C SER A 205 24.10 11.00 -23.61
N ALA A 206 24.37 12.27 -23.94
CA ALA A 206 23.99 13.40 -23.11
C ALA A 206 22.46 13.52 -22.96
N ARG A 207 21.71 13.27 -24.04
CA ARG A 207 20.23 13.28 -24.02
C ARG A 207 19.67 12.14 -23.16
N ARG A 208 20.19 10.91 -23.31
CA ARG A 208 19.84 9.77 -22.45
C ARG A 208 20.03 10.09 -20.97
N LYS A 209 21.19 10.65 -20.61
CA LYS A 209 21.48 11.01 -19.21
C LYS A 209 20.44 11.98 -18.64
N ARG A 210 20.10 13.05 -19.37
CA ARG A 210 19.08 14.01 -18.94
C ARG A 210 17.72 13.34 -18.72
N CYS A 211 17.34 12.40 -19.57
CA CYS A 211 16.09 11.65 -19.41
C CYS A 211 16.14 10.70 -18.20
N GLN A 212 17.27 10.06 -17.92
CA GLN A 212 17.46 9.26 -16.71
C GLN A 212 17.33 10.11 -15.44
N ASP A 213 18.00 11.27 -15.39
CA ASP A 213 17.93 12.18 -14.25
C ASP A 213 16.48 12.64 -13.97
N LEU A 214 15.71 12.98 -15.01
CA LEU A 214 14.29 13.34 -14.87
C LEU A 214 13.40 12.16 -14.49
N THR A 215 13.72 10.96 -15.00
CA THR A 215 13.03 9.72 -14.63
C THR A 215 13.19 9.43 -13.15
N ASP A 216 14.38 9.65 -12.57
CA ASP A 216 14.61 9.43 -11.15
C ASP A 216 13.74 10.36 -10.29
N VAL A 217 13.61 11.63 -10.68
CA VAL A 217 12.71 12.58 -10.03
C VAL A 217 11.25 12.11 -10.13
N ARG A 218 10.82 11.66 -11.32
CA ARG A 218 9.45 11.16 -11.52
C ARG A 218 9.18 9.89 -10.72
N ARG A 219 10.13 8.96 -10.65
CA ARG A 219 10.04 7.73 -9.85
C ARG A 219 9.89 8.03 -8.37
N LEU A 220 10.66 8.99 -7.84
CA LEU A 220 10.52 9.45 -6.46
C LEU A 220 9.13 10.04 -6.20
N LYS A 221 8.62 10.87 -7.12
CA LYS A 221 7.27 11.44 -6.99
C LYS A 221 6.19 10.35 -6.97
N ILE A 222 6.25 9.37 -7.88
CA ILE A 222 5.30 8.26 -7.92
C ILE A 222 5.40 7.39 -6.66
N GLN A 223 6.61 7.15 -6.15
CA GLN A 223 6.82 6.43 -4.90
C GLN A 223 6.21 7.16 -3.70
N GLN A 224 6.34 8.49 -3.64
CA GLN A 224 5.71 9.30 -2.60
C GLN A 224 4.17 9.26 -2.68
N LEU A 225 3.60 9.24 -3.89
CA LEU A 225 2.16 9.06 -4.09
C LEU A 225 1.69 7.67 -3.63
N LEU A 226 2.42 6.61 -3.96
CA LEU A 226 2.12 5.26 -3.48
C LEU A 226 2.14 5.21 -1.95
N GLN A 227 3.18 5.74 -1.32
CA GLN A 227 3.27 5.82 0.14
C GLN A 227 2.12 6.61 0.76
N LEU A 228 1.72 7.71 0.13
CA LEU A 228 0.58 8.52 0.57
C LEU A 228 -0.69 7.68 0.58
N TYR A 229 -1.04 7.08 -0.56
CA TYR A 229 -2.28 6.32 -0.69
C TYR A 229 -2.29 5.06 0.16
N THR A 230 -1.13 4.41 0.38
CA THR A 230 -1.00 3.32 1.36
C THR A 230 -1.26 3.81 2.78
N CYS A 231 -0.66 4.93 3.20
CA CYS A 231 -0.91 5.47 4.54
C CYS A 231 -2.37 5.85 4.76
N GLU A 232 -3.04 6.39 3.74
CA GLU A 232 -4.47 6.72 3.81
C GLU A 232 -5.33 5.47 3.93
N SER A 233 -5.08 4.45 3.08
CA SER A 233 -5.76 3.16 3.15
C SER A 233 -5.57 2.46 4.50
N ASP A 234 -4.34 2.44 5.02
CA ASP A 234 -4.02 1.81 6.31
C ASP A 234 -4.62 2.59 7.49
N SER A 235 -4.76 3.91 7.38
CA SER A 235 -5.44 4.73 8.38
C SER A 235 -6.93 4.40 8.42
N ASP A 236 -7.59 4.26 7.26
CA ASP A 236 -8.98 3.80 7.17
C ASP A 236 -9.14 2.39 7.76
N GLN A 237 -8.17 1.50 7.55
CA GLN A 237 -8.19 0.17 8.14
C GLN A 237 -8.01 0.21 9.67
N THR A 238 -7.15 1.10 10.17
CA THR A 238 -6.96 1.32 11.61
C THR A 238 -8.26 1.78 12.28
N ILE A 239 -9.03 2.65 11.62
CA ILE A 239 -10.34 3.10 12.11
C ILE A 239 -11.30 1.91 12.26
N LYS A 240 -11.36 1.02 11.26
CA LYS A 240 -12.19 -0.19 11.34
C LYS A 240 -11.80 -1.09 12.51
N TRP A 241 -10.49 -1.28 12.73
CA TRP A 241 -10.02 -2.07 13.88
C TRP A 241 -10.42 -1.45 15.23
N ILE A 242 -10.34 -0.13 15.38
CA ILE A 242 -10.80 0.54 16.61
C ILE A 242 -12.31 0.35 16.79
N ASP A 243 -13.10 0.49 15.72
CA ASP A 243 -14.54 0.26 15.75
C ASP A 243 -14.88 -1.20 16.12
N GLU A 244 -14.14 -2.19 15.60
CA GLU A 244 -14.27 -3.61 15.97
C GLU A 244 -13.91 -3.88 17.44
N LEU A 245 -12.87 -3.23 17.95
CA LEU A 245 -12.48 -3.30 19.37
C LEU A 245 -13.57 -2.67 20.26
N GLN A 246 -14.14 -1.55 19.84
CA GLN A 246 -15.28 -0.93 20.52
C GLN A 246 -16.50 -1.87 20.51
N GLU A 247 -16.82 -2.51 19.39
CA GLU A 247 -17.92 -3.47 19.34
C GLU A 247 -17.66 -4.66 20.26
N THR A 248 -16.43 -5.15 20.32
CA THR A 248 -16.03 -6.26 21.20
C THR A 248 -16.21 -5.88 22.67
N LEU A 249 -15.78 -4.68 23.04
CA LEU A 249 -16.01 -4.07 24.34
C LEU A 249 -17.52 -4.07 24.66
N VAL A 250 -18.34 -3.45 23.82
CA VAL A 250 -19.79 -3.36 24.04
C VAL A 250 -20.47 -4.73 24.12
N LYS A 251 -20.10 -5.69 23.27
CA LYS A 251 -20.68 -7.05 23.24
C LYS A 251 -20.32 -7.89 24.47
N ASN A 252 -19.07 -7.82 24.93
CA ASN A 252 -18.60 -8.62 26.07
C ASN A 252 -19.19 -8.12 27.41
N TYR A 253 -19.65 -6.89 27.46
CA TYR A 253 -20.03 -6.21 28.69
C TYR A 253 -21.53 -6.14 28.98
N ASP A 254 -22.31 -6.93 28.25
CA ASP A 254 -23.65 -7.34 28.64
C ASP A 254 -23.65 -8.46 29.72
N ARG A 255 -22.48 -8.99 30.11
CA ARG A 255 -22.33 -10.16 31.02
C ARG A 255 -21.80 -9.83 32.43
N VAL A 256 -21.88 -8.58 32.87
CA VAL A 256 -21.36 -8.21 34.20
C VAL A 256 -22.30 -8.73 35.29
N GLY A 257 -21.89 -9.82 35.95
CA GLY A 257 -22.44 -10.23 37.24
C GLY A 257 -22.61 -11.73 37.38
N CYS A 258 -21.58 -12.42 37.87
CA CYS A 258 -21.75 -13.68 38.62
C CYS A 258 -20.81 -13.72 39.83
N ASN A 259 -19.48 -13.78 39.66
CA ASN A 259 -18.54 -14.03 40.78
C ASN A 259 -17.35 -13.05 40.81
N ASP A 260 -16.69 -12.90 41.96
CA ASP A 260 -15.54 -11.98 42.12
C ASP A 260 -14.37 -12.34 41.19
N ASP A 261 -14.10 -13.64 40.99
CA ASP A 261 -13.06 -14.12 40.07
C ASP A 261 -13.34 -13.72 38.61
N GLU A 262 -14.61 -13.77 38.18
CA GLU A 262 -15.02 -13.37 36.83
C GLU A 262 -14.89 -11.86 36.65
N LEU A 263 -15.21 -11.08 37.69
CA LEU A 263 -15.04 -9.63 37.69
C LEU A 263 -13.57 -9.22 37.56
N ASP A 264 -12.67 -9.91 38.26
CA ASP A 264 -11.23 -9.68 38.15
C ASP A 264 -10.67 -10.07 36.78
N MET A 265 -11.18 -11.15 36.17
CA MET A 265 -10.84 -11.52 34.80
C MET A 265 -11.32 -10.46 33.80
N LEU A 266 -12.56 -10.00 33.91
CA LEU A 266 -13.12 -8.95 33.06
C LEU A 266 -12.35 -7.63 33.16
N LYS A 267 -11.87 -7.25 34.35
CA LYS A 267 -10.98 -6.09 34.53
C LYS A 267 -9.65 -6.28 33.80
N LYS A 268 -9.01 -7.45 33.95
CA LYS A 268 -7.74 -7.76 33.28
C LYS A 268 -7.88 -7.75 31.75
N ASP A 269 -8.97 -8.30 31.24
CA ASP A 269 -9.23 -8.34 29.80
C ASP A 269 -9.50 -6.94 29.24
N ALA A 270 -10.19 -6.09 30.00
CA ALA A 270 -10.42 -4.69 29.61
C ALA A 270 -9.13 -3.88 29.49
N VAL A 271 -8.21 -4.03 30.44
CA VAL A 271 -6.89 -3.37 30.38
C VAL A 271 -6.13 -3.80 29.12
N LYS A 272 -6.10 -5.10 28.81
CA LYS A 272 -5.45 -5.60 27.58
C LYS A 272 -6.12 -5.07 26.31
N LEU A 273 -7.45 -4.99 26.30
CA LEU A 273 -8.19 -4.45 25.17
C LEU A 273 -7.89 -2.97 24.97
N GLU A 274 -7.85 -2.19 26.06
CA GLU A 274 -7.46 -0.78 26.03
C GLU A 274 -6.03 -0.60 25.51
N GLU A 275 -5.07 -1.39 26.01
CA GLU A 275 -3.68 -1.35 25.52
C GLU A 275 -3.60 -1.63 24.01
N THR A 276 -4.37 -2.60 23.54
CA THR A 276 -4.44 -2.95 22.10
C THR A 276 -5.06 -1.81 21.29
N ALA A 277 -6.18 -1.25 21.76
CA ALA A 277 -6.87 -0.14 21.09
C ALA A 277 -6.01 1.13 21.07
N ARG A 278 -5.33 1.45 22.17
CA ARG A 278 -4.41 2.59 22.28
C ARG A 278 -3.25 2.45 21.30
N SER A 279 -2.61 1.29 21.27
CA SER A 279 -1.51 1.00 20.34
C SER A 279 -1.96 1.12 18.87
N THR A 280 -3.17 0.64 18.58
CA THR A 280 -3.80 0.72 17.25
C THR A 280 -4.07 2.18 16.86
N TYR A 281 -4.65 2.97 17.76
CA TYR A 281 -4.87 4.40 17.55
C TYR A 281 -3.57 5.17 17.34
N GLU A 282 -2.53 4.93 18.16
CA GLU A 282 -1.22 5.56 17.99
C GLU A 282 -0.59 5.23 16.63
N TYR A 283 -0.76 4.00 16.15
CA TYR A 283 -0.36 3.61 14.80
C TYR A 283 -1.11 4.43 13.73
N GLY A 284 -2.44 4.53 13.84
CA GLY A 284 -3.25 5.38 12.96
C GLY A 284 -2.81 6.85 12.95
N LYS A 285 -2.46 7.42 14.12
CA LYS A 285 -1.95 8.80 14.18
C LYS A 285 -0.65 8.96 13.40
N LYS A 286 0.27 7.99 13.50
CA LYS A 286 1.54 8.01 12.77
C LYS A 286 1.30 7.96 11.26
N LEU A 287 0.37 7.13 10.80
CA LEU A 287 -0.03 7.05 9.39
C LEU A 287 -0.65 8.36 8.90
N CYS A 288 -1.62 8.91 9.64
CA CYS A 288 -2.24 10.19 9.31
C CYS A 288 -1.22 11.34 9.23
N GLN A 289 -0.25 11.35 10.16
CA GLN A 289 0.81 12.35 10.17
C GLN A 289 1.75 12.19 8.95
N ALA A 290 2.14 10.96 8.61
CA ALA A 290 2.96 10.67 7.44
C ALA A 290 2.25 11.11 6.15
N ALA A 291 0.98 10.75 5.99
CA ALA A 291 0.15 11.15 4.86
C ALA A 291 -0.01 12.67 4.76
N LEU A 292 -0.18 13.38 5.88
CA LEU A 292 -0.27 14.84 5.88
C LEU A 292 1.04 15.50 5.42
N VAL A 293 2.19 14.98 5.86
CA VAL A 293 3.51 15.45 5.41
C VAL A 293 3.69 15.19 3.92
N LEU A 294 3.31 14.01 3.43
CA LEU A 294 3.39 13.64 2.02
C LEU A 294 2.50 14.53 1.14
N ARG A 295 1.25 14.81 1.54
CA ARG A 295 0.38 15.75 0.80
C ARG A 295 1.01 17.14 0.70
N ARG A 296 1.58 17.65 1.80
CA ARG A 296 2.25 18.96 1.80
C ARG A 296 3.48 18.98 0.89
N SER A 297 4.34 17.95 0.96
CA SER A 297 5.55 17.89 0.12
C SER A 297 5.21 17.76 -1.37
N LEU A 298 4.16 17.00 -1.69
CA LEU A 298 3.64 16.84 -3.05
C LEU A 298 2.79 18.01 -3.52
N ARG A 299 2.53 19.00 -2.66
CA ARG A 299 1.65 20.16 -2.92
C ARG A 299 0.23 19.76 -3.32
N LEU A 300 -0.28 18.69 -2.73
CA LEU A 300 -1.66 18.22 -2.88
C LEU A 300 -2.59 18.87 -1.86
N GLU A 301 -3.89 18.83 -2.13
CA GLU A 301 -4.91 19.30 -1.19
C GLU A 301 -4.85 18.50 0.12
N VAL A 302 -4.83 19.20 1.26
CA VAL A 302 -4.70 18.59 2.59
C VAL A 302 -6.03 18.22 3.25
N GLN A 303 -7.15 18.73 2.75
CA GLN A 303 -8.48 18.54 3.37
C GLN A 303 -8.89 17.06 3.50
N PRO A 304 -8.70 16.19 2.50
CA PRO A 304 -9.04 14.77 2.64
C PRO A 304 -8.34 14.11 3.84
N GLN A 305 -7.07 14.45 4.05
CA GLN A 305 -6.28 13.91 5.17
C GLN A 305 -6.71 14.47 6.52
N LEU A 306 -7.13 15.74 6.58
CA LEU A 306 -7.68 16.31 7.81
C LEU A 306 -9.00 15.64 8.20
N ALA A 307 -9.87 15.37 7.22
CA ALA A 307 -11.12 14.64 7.43
C ALA A 307 -10.86 13.20 7.89
N LEU A 308 -9.87 12.52 7.30
CA LEU A 308 -9.46 11.17 7.73
C LEU A 308 -8.96 11.15 9.18
N ASN A 309 -8.14 12.14 9.56
CA ASN A 309 -7.68 12.28 10.94
C ASN A 309 -8.85 12.54 11.91
N GLN A 310 -9.83 13.37 11.53
CA GLN A 310 -11.04 13.59 12.34
C GLN A 310 -11.86 12.31 12.52
N LYS A 311 -11.98 11.47 11.49
CA LYS A 311 -12.63 10.15 11.61
C LYS A 311 -11.91 9.25 12.61
N LEU A 312 -10.58 9.21 12.57
CA LEU A 312 -9.75 8.48 13.54
C LEU A 312 -9.98 8.97 14.98
N GLU A 313 -9.91 10.28 15.19
CA GLU A 313 -10.16 10.89 16.51
C GLU A 313 -11.60 10.62 17.00
N THR A 314 -12.57 10.60 16.09
CA THR A 314 -13.98 10.28 16.42
C THR A 314 -14.14 8.81 16.83
N SER A 315 -13.55 7.88 16.06
CA SER A 315 -13.57 6.44 16.39
C SER A 315 -12.90 6.17 17.73
N TRP A 316 -11.71 6.73 17.96
CA TRP A 316 -11.03 6.65 19.25
C TRP A 316 -11.85 7.25 20.40
N GLY A 317 -12.46 8.42 20.19
CA GLY A 317 -13.36 9.04 21.15
C GLY A 317 -14.52 8.10 21.52
N ARG A 318 -15.17 7.47 20.54
CA ARG A 318 -16.26 6.49 20.80
C ARG A 318 -15.77 5.29 21.62
N PHE A 319 -14.58 4.77 21.33
CA PHE A 319 -13.96 3.70 22.12
C PHE A 319 -13.73 4.15 23.58
N CYS A 320 -13.12 5.31 23.81
CA CYS A 320 -12.87 5.84 25.16
C CYS A 320 -14.14 6.03 25.97
N HIS A 321 -15.21 6.56 25.36
CA HIS A 321 -16.51 6.71 26.05
C HIS A 321 -17.08 5.34 26.44
N ALA A 322 -17.07 4.38 25.50
CA ALA A 322 -17.56 3.04 25.78
C ALA A 322 -16.73 2.33 26.88
N LEU A 323 -15.43 2.58 26.93
CA LEU A 323 -14.54 2.06 27.97
C LEU A 323 -14.85 2.68 29.34
N SER A 324 -15.03 4.00 29.39
CA SER A 324 -15.40 4.70 30.63
C SER A 324 -16.75 4.22 31.19
N ASP A 325 -17.75 4.06 30.32
CA ASP A 325 -19.07 3.51 30.69
C ASP A 325 -18.94 2.09 31.25
N TYR A 326 -18.06 1.28 30.65
CA TYR A 326 -17.80 -0.07 31.11
C TYR A 326 -17.09 -0.10 32.47
N GLU A 327 -16.04 0.72 32.66
CA GLU A 327 -15.31 0.82 33.92
C GLU A 327 -16.23 1.27 35.06
N ALA A 328 -17.10 2.25 34.81
CA ALA A 328 -18.12 2.68 35.75
C ALA A 328 -19.02 1.51 36.15
N LYS A 329 -19.51 0.74 35.18
CA LYS A 329 -20.36 -0.44 35.44
C LYS A 329 -19.65 -1.52 36.27
N ILE A 330 -18.39 -1.87 35.96
CA ILE A 330 -17.70 -2.87 36.81
C ILE A 330 -17.36 -2.35 38.19
N ASN A 331 -17.07 -1.06 38.33
CA ASN A 331 -16.75 -0.48 39.63
C ASN A 331 -17.99 -0.44 40.54
N ILE A 332 -19.15 -0.06 40.01
CA ILE A 332 -20.41 -0.13 40.75
C ILE A 332 -20.74 -1.60 41.10
N THR A 333 -20.56 -2.54 40.17
CA THR A 333 -20.79 -3.97 40.44
C THR A 333 -19.84 -4.51 41.52
N ALA A 334 -18.56 -4.11 41.49
CA ALA A 334 -17.57 -4.48 42.49
C ALA A 334 -17.96 -3.95 43.87
N ALA A 335 -18.34 -2.67 43.96
CA ALA A 335 -18.76 -2.04 45.20
C ALA A 335 -20.02 -2.71 45.78
N PHE A 336 -20.99 -3.06 44.93
CA PHE A 336 -22.18 -3.79 45.33
C PHE A 336 -21.85 -5.19 45.87
N ASN A 337 -20.99 -5.96 45.18
CA ASN A 337 -20.56 -7.27 45.67
C ASN A 337 -19.86 -7.17 47.04
N LEU A 338 -18.98 -6.18 47.23
CA LEU A 338 -18.29 -5.93 48.50
C LEU A 338 -19.28 -5.56 49.62
N ALA A 339 -20.22 -4.65 49.35
CA ALA A 339 -21.21 -4.23 50.32
C ALA A 339 -22.16 -5.38 50.72
N ILE A 340 -22.56 -6.23 49.76
CA ILE A 340 -23.30 -7.46 50.06
C ILE A 340 -22.52 -8.36 51.01
N LYS A 341 -21.23 -8.59 50.74
CA LYS A 341 -20.38 -9.43 51.58
C LYS A 341 -20.27 -8.86 53.00
N GLU A 342 -20.01 -7.56 53.13
CA GLU A 342 -19.88 -6.88 54.42
C GLU A 342 -21.18 -6.95 55.24
N VAL A 343 -22.34 -6.74 54.61
CA VAL A 343 -23.64 -6.84 55.30
C VAL A 343 -23.96 -8.29 55.68
N ILE A 344 -23.62 -9.28 54.84
CA ILE A 344 -23.77 -10.70 55.20
C ILE A 344 -22.90 -11.04 56.42
N ASP A 345 -21.64 -10.62 56.41
CA ASP A 345 -20.70 -10.88 57.51
C ASP A 345 -21.19 -10.24 58.82
N LYS A 346 -21.65 -8.99 58.78
CA LYS A 346 -22.25 -8.31 59.95
C LYS A 346 -23.55 -8.97 60.41
N LEU A 347 -24.41 -9.42 59.50
CA LEU A 347 -25.64 -10.15 59.84
C LEU A 347 -25.34 -11.49 60.51
N ASP A 348 -24.32 -12.22 60.04
CA ASP A 348 -23.86 -13.48 60.65
C ASP A 348 -23.24 -13.24 62.02
N GLU A 349 -22.40 -12.21 62.16
CA GLU A 349 -21.80 -11.81 63.45
C GLU A 349 -22.89 -11.42 64.46
N LEU A 350 -23.87 -10.61 64.05
CA LEU A 350 -24.97 -10.22 64.94
C LEU A 350 -25.89 -11.41 65.27
N CYS A 351 -26.15 -12.31 64.32
CA CYS A 351 -26.86 -13.57 64.60
C CYS A 351 -26.14 -14.38 65.68
N PHE A 352 -24.80 -14.45 65.61
CA PHE A 352 -23.98 -15.13 66.59
C PHE A 352 -24.07 -14.45 67.97
N LYS A 353 -23.84 -13.13 68.04
CA LYS A 353 -23.96 -12.33 69.29
C LYS A 353 -25.34 -12.47 69.95
N VAL A 354 -26.41 -12.42 69.16
CA VAL A 354 -27.79 -12.60 69.65
C VAL A 354 -28.02 -14.03 70.14
N GLY A 355 -27.49 -15.03 69.42
CA GLY A 355 -27.54 -16.43 69.85
C GLY A 355 -26.81 -16.69 71.17
N ASP A 356 -25.61 -16.12 71.33
CA ASP A 356 -24.83 -16.18 72.55
C ASP A 356 -25.57 -15.51 73.71
N TYR A 357 -26.12 -14.30 73.51
CA TYR A 357 -26.93 -13.62 74.52
C TYR A 357 -28.15 -14.45 74.97
N ILE A 358 -28.88 -15.08 74.04
CA ILE A 358 -30.01 -15.97 74.38
C ILE A 358 -29.54 -17.14 75.24
N THR A 359 -28.38 -17.71 74.91
CA THR A 359 -27.80 -18.87 75.60
C THR A 359 -27.32 -18.49 77.00
N GLU A 360 -26.58 -17.39 77.14
CA GLU A 360 -26.14 -16.84 78.43
C GLU A 360 -27.32 -16.45 79.32
N LYS A 361 -28.37 -15.83 78.76
CA LYS A 361 -29.60 -15.51 79.48
C LYS A 361 -30.27 -16.77 80.03
N ARG A 362 -30.28 -17.86 79.26
CA ARG A 362 -30.86 -19.16 79.68
C ARG A 362 -30.03 -19.85 80.77
N LEU A 363 -28.71 -19.66 80.80
CA LEU A 363 -27.80 -20.32 81.75
C LEU A 363 -27.56 -19.51 83.05
N ASN A 364 -27.43 -18.18 82.97
CA ASN A 364 -26.93 -17.34 84.06
C ASN A 364 -27.98 -16.38 84.67
N GLY A 365 -29.17 -16.25 84.06
CA GLY A 365 -30.32 -15.51 84.62
C GLY A 365 -30.13 -14.00 84.84
N LYS A 366 -29.01 -13.40 84.42
CA LYS A 366 -28.73 -11.97 84.58
C LYS A 366 -29.06 -11.20 83.30
N ASP A 367 -30.04 -10.31 83.40
CA ASP A 367 -30.43 -9.42 82.31
C ASP A 367 -29.57 -8.14 82.34
N THR A 368 -28.55 -8.06 81.48
CA THR A 368 -27.81 -6.80 81.28
C THR A 368 -28.51 -5.98 80.21
N LYS A 369 -29.47 -5.14 80.63
CA LYS A 369 -30.27 -4.25 79.78
C LYS A 369 -29.43 -3.41 78.79
N LEU A 370 -28.19 -3.07 79.16
CA LEU A 370 -27.22 -2.36 78.33
C LEU A 370 -26.73 -3.18 77.11
N SER A 371 -26.61 -4.51 77.25
CA SER A 371 -26.16 -5.41 76.17
C SER A 371 -27.25 -5.60 75.10
N LEU A 372 -28.51 -5.79 75.53
CA LEU A 372 -29.65 -5.91 74.62
C LEU A 372 -29.94 -4.61 73.85
N GLU A 373 -29.81 -3.45 74.51
CA GLU A 373 -29.98 -2.16 73.84
C GLU A 373 -28.90 -1.93 72.77
N SER A 374 -27.65 -2.29 73.06
CA SER A 374 -26.54 -2.23 72.09
C SER A 374 -26.80 -3.10 70.86
N LEU A 375 -27.26 -4.35 71.05
CA LEU A 375 -27.59 -5.26 69.95
C LEU A 375 -28.81 -4.77 69.14
N ASN A 376 -29.77 -4.11 69.78
CA ASN A 376 -30.93 -3.53 69.10
C ASN A 376 -30.55 -2.32 68.24
N ILE A 377 -29.57 -1.51 68.68
CA ILE A 377 -29.00 -0.41 67.89
C ILE A 377 -28.29 -0.99 66.67
N GLU A 378 -27.42 -1.98 66.85
CA GLU A 378 -26.71 -2.67 65.76
C GLU A 378 -27.69 -3.30 64.74
N ARG A 379 -28.78 -3.93 65.21
CA ARG A 379 -29.86 -4.46 64.37
C ARG A 379 -30.55 -3.38 63.55
N LYS A 380 -30.89 -2.23 64.16
CA LYS A 380 -31.53 -1.11 63.45
C LYS A 380 -30.60 -0.48 62.41
N CYS A 381 -29.31 -0.35 62.72
CA CYS A 381 -28.31 0.11 61.76
C CYS A 381 -28.22 -0.85 60.57
N LEU A 382 -28.12 -2.17 60.81
CA LEU A 382 -28.09 -3.17 59.73
C LEU A 382 -29.37 -3.21 58.90
N ALA A 383 -30.54 -2.94 59.51
CA ALA A 383 -31.78 -2.82 58.76
C ALA A 383 -31.74 -1.65 57.77
N ASN A 384 -31.07 -0.54 58.11
CA ASN A 384 -30.85 0.57 57.19
C ASN A 384 -29.87 0.18 56.07
N ASP A 385 -28.74 -0.44 56.39
CA ASP A 385 -27.76 -0.91 55.39
C ASP A 385 -28.40 -1.87 54.36
N VAL A 386 -29.29 -2.77 54.80
CA VAL A 386 -30.05 -3.66 53.90
C VAL A 386 -31.01 -2.88 53.00
N MET A 387 -31.65 -1.81 53.50
CA MET A 387 -32.50 -0.95 52.68
C MET A 387 -31.69 -0.17 51.65
N GLU A 388 -30.51 0.32 52.01
CA GLU A 388 -29.60 0.99 51.07
C GLU A 388 -29.10 0.03 49.98
N LEU A 389 -28.72 -1.20 50.35
CA LEU A 389 -28.37 -2.25 49.39
C LEU A 389 -29.52 -2.59 48.44
N LYS A 390 -30.76 -2.58 48.93
CA LYS A 390 -31.94 -2.79 48.09
C LYS A 390 -32.05 -1.71 47.04
N HIS A 391 -31.88 -0.45 47.44
CA HIS A 391 -31.95 0.68 46.53
C HIS A 391 -30.86 0.62 45.46
N ILE A 392 -29.62 0.30 45.84
CA ILE A 392 -28.50 0.11 44.90
C ILE A 392 -28.77 -1.06 43.95
N SER A 393 -29.29 -2.17 44.47
CA SER A 393 -29.72 -3.33 43.68
C SER A 393 -30.77 -2.93 42.63
N ASP A 394 -31.78 -2.15 43.01
CA ASP A 394 -32.84 -1.71 42.10
C ASP A 394 -32.28 -0.80 40.98
N ILE A 395 -31.37 0.12 41.30
CA ILE A 395 -30.66 0.96 40.31
C ILE A 395 -29.85 0.10 39.35
N LEU A 396 -29.09 -0.87 39.86
CA LEU A 396 -28.29 -1.78 39.04
C LEU A 396 -29.16 -2.66 38.12
N ILE A 397 -30.33 -3.09 38.60
CA ILE A 397 -31.28 -3.87 37.81
C ILE A 397 -31.85 -3.04 36.66
N GLU A 398 -32.15 -1.76 36.89
CA GLU A 398 -32.69 -0.86 35.87
C GLU A 398 -31.66 -0.55 34.77
N GLN A 399 -30.37 -0.58 35.11
CA GLN A 399 -29.25 -0.26 34.20
C GLN A 399 -28.63 -1.48 33.50
N THR A 400 -29.12 -2.71 33.75
CA THR A 400 -28.52 -3.95 33.23
C THR A 400 -29.51 -4.88 32.52
N LYS A 401 -29.00 -5.80 31.67
CA LYS A 401 -29.83 -6.78 30.94
C LYS A 401 -30.16 -8.02 31.79
N VAL A 402 -31.19 -8.75 31.37
CA VAL A 402 -31.92 -9.82 32.10
C VAL A 402 -31.06 -10.85 32.88
N LYS A 403 -29.88 -11.23 32.40
CA LYS A 403 -29.03 -12.24 33.08
C LYS A 403 -28.33 -11.69 34.33
N ALA A 404 -27.78 -10.48 34.25
CA ALA A 404 -27.18 -9.80 35.42
C ALA A 404 -28.24 -9.51 36.50
N VAL A 405 -29.46 -9.17 36.06
CA VAL A 405 -30.62 -8.94 36.94
C VAL A 405 -30.94 -10.17 37.80
N ALA A 406 -30.91 -11.38 37.22
CA ALA A 406 -31.20 -12.61 37.96
C ALA A 406 -30.19 -12.85 39.10
N GLU A 407 -28.92 -12.59 38.85
CA GLU A 407 -27.87 -12.78 39.83
C GLU A 407 -27.90 -11.70 40.92
N ILE A 408 -28.09 -10.43 40.57
CA ILE A 408 -28.25 -9.33 41.53
C ILE A 408 -29.40 -9.65 42.49
N ARG A 409 -30.55 -10.07 41.95
CA ARG A 409 -31.70 -10.52 42.76
C ARG A 409 -31.36 -11.71 43.65
N ARG A 410 -30.64 -12.70 43.15
CA ARG A 410 -30.22 -13.89 43.93
C ARG A 410 -29.33 -13.49 45.11
N LYS A 411 -28.33 -12.63 44.89
CA LYS A 411 -27.43 -12.16 45.94
C LYS A 411 -28.18 -11.31 46.98
N PHE A 412 -29.06 -10.42 46.55
CA PHE A 412 -29.87 -9.62 47.47
C PHE A 412 -30.87 -10.48 48.26
N GLU A 413 -31.50 -11.48 47.64
CA GLU A 413 -32.37 -12.44 48.33
C GLU A 413 -31.62 -13.19 49.43
N HIS A 414 -30.33 -13.49 49.23
CA HIS A 414 -29.50 -14.11 50.27
C HIS A 414 -29.31 -13.19 51.49
N VAL A 415 -29.09 -11.90 51.27
CA VAL A 415 -29.05 -10.88 52.34
C VAL A 415 -30.38 -10.86 53.11
N GLU A 416 -31.51 -10.84 52.41
CA GLU A 416 -32.85 -10.85 53.02
C GLU A 416 -33.15 -12.16 53.78
N GLN A 417 -32.62 -13.31 53.33
CA GLN A 417 -32.71 -14.57 54.09
C GLN A 417 -31.95 -14.49 55.42
N LYS A 418 -30.72 -13.96 55.41
CA LYS A 418 -29.90 -13.76 56.61
C LYS A 418 -30.56 -12.78 57.58
N ARG A 419 -31.10 -11.67 57.06
CA ARG A 419 -31.87 -10.69 57.84
C ARG A 419 -33.10 -11.31 58.49
N ARG A 420 -33.91 -12.08 57.74
CA ARG A 420 -35.07 -12.79 58.32
C ARG A 420 -34.67 -13.76 59.42
N LYS A 421 -33.54 -14.47 59.27
CA LYS A 421 -33.01 -15.34 60.31
C LYS A 421 -32.66 -14.57 61.59
N LEU A 422 -31.99 -13.43 61.46
CA LEU A 422 -31.69 -12.53 62.58
C LEU A 422 -32.96 -12.05 63.28
N GLU A 423 -33.95 -11.57 62.52
CA GLU A 423 -35.22 -11.08 63.08
C GLU A 423 -35.97 -12.19 63.83
N ASN A 424 -35.99 -13.42 63.31
CA ASN A 424 -36.58 -14.56 64.00
C ASN A 424 -35.85 -14.91 65.31
N LEU A 425 -34.52 -14.89 65.31
CA LEU A 425 -33.71 -15.09 66.52
C LEU A 425 -33.99 -13.99 67.56
N TRP A 426 -34.11 -12.75 67.10
CA TRP A 426 -34.43 -11.59 67.92
C TRP A 426 -35.84 -11.64 68.52
N LEU A 427 -36.84 -12.05 67.74
CA LEU A 427 -38.20 -12.28 68.24
C LEU A 427 -38.22 -13.34 69.35
N ASN A 428 -37.44 -14.42 69.21
CA ASN A 428 -37.31 -15.45 70.24
C ASN A 428 -36.61 -14.96 71.52
N SER A 429 -35.66 -14.02 71.40
CA SER A 429 -34.98 -13.44 72.57
C SER A 429 -35.87 -12.52 73.40
N ILE A 430 -36.89 -11.91 72.76
CA ILE A 430 -37.89 -11.05 73.40
C ILE A 430 -39.11 -11.86 73.87
N CYS A 431 -39.64 -12.81 73.09
CA CYS A 431 -40.82 -13.59 73.50
C CYS A 431 -40.57 -14.49 74.72
N THR A 432 -39.32 -14.81 75.04
CA THR A 432 -38.95 -15.46 76.30
C THR A 432 -39.08 -14.55 77.54
N THR A 433 -39.39 -13.25 77.38
CA THR A 433 -39.65 -12.34 78.51
C THR A 433 -41.11 -12.31 78.98
N ASN A 434 -42.09 -12.80 78.19
CA ASN A 434 -43.51 -12.52 78.44
C ASN A 434 -44.40 -13.73 78.78
N SER A 435 -43.84 -14.92 79.05
CA SER A 435 -44.66 -16.06 79.47
C SER A 435 -44.72 -16.20 81.00
N SER A 436 -45.46 -15.31 81.66
CA SER A 436 -46.11 -15.56 82.95
C SER A 436 -47.21 -14.52 83.18
N ASN A 437 -48.45 -14.82 82.77
CA ASN A 437 -49.61 -14.86 83.66
C ASN A 437 -50.95 -14.97 82.90
N ASP A 438 -51.70 -15.99 83.35
CA ASP A 438 -53.14 -16.19 83.44
C ASP A 438 -54.09 -16.30 82.23
N LEU A 439 -54.75 -17.47 82.24
CA LEU A 439 -56.01 -17.80 81.61
C LEU A 439 -57.16 -16.94 82.14
N GLN A 440 -58.11 -16.59 81.27
CA GLN A 440 -59.52 -16.89 81.52
C GLN A 440 -60.32 -17.03 80.23
N LEU A 441 -61.14 -18.09 80.18
CA LEU A 441 -62.15 -18.39 79.18
C LEU A 441 -63.27 -17.34 79.18
N THR A 442 -63.87 -17.08 78.01
CA THR A 442 -65.29 -17.41 77.74
C THR A 442 -65.56 -17.46 76.24
N SER A 443 -66.43 -18.39 75.86
CA SER A 443 -66.95 -18.71 74.54
C SER A 443 -68.02 -17.71 74.06
N ASP A 444 -68.18 -17.55 72.74
CA ASP A 444 -69.38 -18.04 72.02
C ASP A 444 -69.44 -17.57 70.56
N GLU A 445 -69.98 -18.47 69.74
CA GLU A 445 -70.18 -18.44 68.30
C GLU A 445 -71.30 -17.46 67.87
N ASN A 446 -71.20 -16.83 66.69
CA ASN A 446 -71.98 -17.23 65.51
C ASN A 446 -71.82 -16.33 64.27
N LYS A 447 -72.02 -17.02 63.14
CA LYS A 447 -72.06 -16.61 61.72
C LYS A 447 -72.97 -15.42 61.38
N VAL A 448 -72.69 -14.76 60.25
CA VAL A 448 -73.47 -14.83 58.97
C VAL A 448 -73.05 -13.68 58.02
N SER A 449 -72.59 -14.01 56.82
CA SER A 449 -72.45 -13.14 55.62
C SER A 449 -73.80 -13.11 54.83
N PRO A 450 -73.92 -12.60 53.58
CA PRO A 450 -73.26 -11.49 52.87
C PRO A 450 -74.30 -10.61 52.10
N LYS A 451 -73.91 -9.46 51.53
CA LYS A 451 -74.59 -8.93 50.33
C LYS A 451 -73.62 -8.29 49.33
N LYS A 452 -73.56 -8.91 48.15
CA LYS A 452 -73.08 -8.34 46.87
C LYS A 452 -74.07 -7.29 46.36
N LYS A 453 -73.58 -6.27 45.65
CA LYS A 453 -74.26 -5.70 44.48
C LYS A 453 -73.22 -5.13 43.50
N THR A 454 -73.21 -5.72 42.32
CA THR A 454 -72.56 -5.27 41.08
C THR A 454 -73.51 -4.32 40.35
N VAL A 455 -73.03 -3.24 39.71
CA VAL A 455 -73.38 -2.78 38.35
C VAL A 455 -72.29 -1.80 37.88
N ALA A 456 -71.84 -1.96 36.63
CA ALA A 456 -70.94 -1.09 35.85
C ALA A 456 -71.72 -0.57 34.61
N PRO A 457 -71.12 0.05 33.57
CA PRO A 457 -70.08 1.10 33.48
C PRO A 457 -70.55 2.27 32.57
N MET A 458 -69.72 3.30 32.33
CA MET A 458 -69.46 3.82 30.97
C MET A 458 -68.26 4.77 30.93
N ALA A 459 -67.60 4.74 29.79
CA ALA A 459 -66.24 5.20 29.51
C ALA A 459 -66.13 6.69 29.14
N ASN A 460 -64.95 7.28 29.31
CA ASN A 460 -64.06 7.69 28.20
C ASN A 460 -62.82 8.43 28.72
N ASP A 461 -61.67 7.85 28.39
CA ASP A 461 -60.35 8.46 28.22
C ASP A 461 -60.31 9.23 26.86
N PRO A 462 -59.20 9.86 26.40
CA PRO A 462 -57.88 10.07 27.03
C PRO A 462 -57.30 11.49 26.84
N SER A 463 -56.16 11.79 27.48
CA SER A 463 -54.86 12.01 26.80
C SER A 463 -53.90 12.98 27.52
N PHE A 464 -52.69 12.44 27.75
CA PHE A 464 -51.34 13.03 27.64
C PHE A 464 -51.12 14.54 27.87
N SER A 465 -50.18 14.87 28.76
CA SER A 465 -48.77 15.09 28.38
C SER A 465 -47.93 15.57 29.57
N SER A 466 -46.79 14.91 29.75
CA SER A 466 -45.65 15.33 30.56
C SER A 466 -44.93 16.52 29.95
N ASP A 467 -44.41 17.42 30.78
CA ASP A 467 -43.25 18.22 30.44
C ASP A 467 -42.29 18.33 31.63
N SER A 468 -41.04 18.10 31.32
CA SER A 468 -39.84 18.29 32.13
C SER A 468 -38.89 19.11 31.27
N SER A 469 -38.10 20.04 31.85
CA SER A 469 -36.69 20.31 31.48
C SER A 469 -36.09 21.58 32.12
N SER A 470 -35.02 21.33 32.91
CA SER A 470 -33.67 21.98 32.85
C SER A 470 -33.50 23.44 33.35
N PRO A 471 -32.25 24.02 33.45
CA PRO A 471 -30.88 23.52 33.14
C PRO A 471 -29.75 23.95 34.13
N LEU A 472 -28.49 23.52 33.87
CA LEU A 472 -27.28 24.37 33.64
C LEU A 472 -25.96 23.86 34.27
N ILE A 473 -24.87 24.28 33.60
CA ILE A 473 -23.46 24.48 34.05
C ILE A 473 -22.53 23.27 33.81
N SER A 474 -21.30 23.38 33.32
CA SER A 474 -20.51 24.38 32.58
C SER A 474 -19.18 23.69 32.24
N THR A 475 -18.62 24.08 31.10
CA THR A 475 -17.29 23.79 30.59
C THR A 475 -16.15 24.09 31.57
N ASN A 476 -15.08 23.29 31.52
CA ASN A 476 -13.71 23.81 31.59
C ASN A 476 -12.68 22.90 30.87
N SER A 477 -11.89 23.57 30.04
CA SER A 477 -10.82 23.09 29.17
C SER A 477 -9.47 22.97 29.89
N VAL A 478 -8.65 21.97 29.53
CA VAL A 478 -7.21 21.96 29.85
C VAL A 478 -6.40 21.55 28.61
N LYS A 479 -5.46 22.42 28.22
CA LYS A 479 -4.40 22.21 27.21
C LYS A 479 -3.30 21.33 27.78
N ILE A 480 -2.74 20.42 26.98
CA ILE A 480 -1.43 19.81 27.27
C ILE A 480 -0.51 19.92 26.05
N THR A 481 0.69 20.41 26.33
CA THR A 481 1.83 20.68 25.45
C THR A 481 2.72 19.45 25.26
N GLY A 482 3.13 19.22 24.00
CA GLY A 482 4.48 18.87 23.52
C GLY A 482 5.22 17.64 24.07
N TYR A 483 5.63 16.72 23.18
CA TYR A 483 6.87 15.95 23.29
C TYR A 483 7.46 15.61 21.91
N ASN A 484 8.77 15.87 21.75
CA ASN A 484 9.63 15.51 20.64
C ASN A 484 10.18 14.08 20.82
N GLY A 485 10.31 13.30 19.74
CA GLY A 485 11.04 12.03 19.72
C GLY A 485 11.11 11.38 18.33
N SER A 486 12.35 11.18 17.85
CA SER A 486 12.91 10.59 16.62
C SER A 486 12.18 9.44 15.88
N PRO A 487 12.52 9.20 14.59
CA PRO A 487 11.70 8.40 13.66
C PRO A 487 11.84 6.89 13.88
N VAL A 488 10.70 6.20 13.85
CA VAL A 488 10.64 4.73 13.85
C VAL A 488 10.88 4.22 12.43
N VAL A 489 11.90 3.38 12.32
CA VAL A 489 12.31 2.62 11.13
C VAL A 489 11.15 1.77 10.61
N PHE A 490 10.80 1.93 9.34
CA PHE A 490 9.81 1.09 8.66
C PHE A 490 10.38 -0.31 8.42
N CYS A 491 9.70 -1.34 8.90
CA CYS A 491 9.87 -2.71 8.45
C CYS A 491 9.39 -2.81 7.00
N HIS A 492 10.28 -3.21 6.09
CA HIS A 492 9.89 -3.67 4.76
C HIS A 492 10.10 -5.18 4.64
N HIS A 493 9.04 -5.83 4.18
CA HIS A 493 9.01 -7.17 3.61
C HIS A 493 10.23 -7.40 2.71
N LYS A 494 11.04 -8.41 3.04
CA LYS A 494 12.04 -8.96 2.11
C LYS A 494 11.34 -9.84 1.08
N SER A 495 11.01 -9.26 -0.06
CA SER A 495 10.85 -10.03 -1.30
C SER A 495 12.23 -10.35 -1.85
N ASN A 496 12.53 -11.65 -1.97
CA ASN A 496 13.76 -12.17 -2.56
C ASN A 496 13.87 -11.73 -4.02
N ILE A 497 14.90 -10.94 -4.36
CA ILE A 497 15.41 -10.82 -5.72
C ILE A 497 16.92 -11.04 -5.67
N SER A 498 17.34 -12.07 -6.40
CA SER A 498 18.68 -12.59 -6.58
C SER A 498 19.63 -11.53 -7.15
N GLN A 499 20.67 -11.15 -6.40
CA GLN A 499 21.79 -10.39 -6.94
C GLN A 499 22.84 -11.33 -7.54
N SER A 500 22.96 -11.28 -8.87
CA SER A 500 24.14 -11.74 -9.61
C SER A 500 25.34 -10.87 -9.24
N LYS A 501 26.37 -11.48 -8.67
CA LYS A 501 27.68 -10.85 -8.48
C LYS A 501 28.42 -10.81 -9.83
N ARG A 502 28.70 -9.61 -10.32
CA ARG A 502 29.89 -9.34 -11.14
C ARG A 502 30.79 -8.38 -10.37
N THR A 503 32.02 -8.81 -10.17
CA THR A 503 33.15 -7.98 -9.73
C THR A 503 34.31 -8.28 -10.66
N TYR A 504 34.85 -7.19 -11.23
CA TYR A 504 36.01 -7.04 -12.12
C TYR A 504 35.85 -7.54 -13.55
#